data_AF-A0A3C0ZAX1-F1
#
_entry.id   AF-A0A3C0ZAX1-F1
#
_cell.length_a   1.000
_cell.length_b   1.000
_cell.length_c   1.000
_cell.angle_alpha   90.00
_cell.angle_beta   90.00
_cell.angle_gamma   90.00
#
_symmetry.space_group_name_H-M   'P 1'
#
loop_
_entity.id
_entity.type
_entity.pdbx_description
1 polymer ?
#
loop_
_entity_poly.entity_id
_entity_poly.type
_entity_poly.pdbx_seq_one_letter_code
_entity_poly.pdbx_strand_id
1 'polypeptide(L)'
;RGLIDSRPFQIFEGSNEMLYSQVAEAIGKLMRKTKESNLLSFLKKYSSTEFAAPFFSSILNFDFPLQPKQRELVTLGKVIARVICFQYVLEINNAGFNDKMTEITRQHVSMDIYMLVGQLSNNNNAEPLMNYDENTDWMKFTS
;
A
#
# COMPACT_ATOMS: atom_id res chain seq x y z
N ARG A 1 13.23 -16.18 -15.29
CA ARG A 1 13.49 -17.33 -14.39
C ARG A 1 13.08 -17.05 -12.96
N GLY A 2 13.50 -15.94 -12.32
CA GLY A 2 13.05 -15.58 -10.96
C GLY A 2 11.53 -15.53 -10.74
N LEU A 3 10.76 -15.00 -11.70
CA LEU A 3 9.28 -14.93 -11.63
C LEU A 3 8.57 -16.29 -11.53
N ILE A 4 9.16 -17.37 -12.04
CA ILE A 4 8.57 -18.72 -11.99
C ILE A 4 8.88 -19.37 -10.63
N ASP A 5 10.07 -19.13 -10.07
CA ASP A 5 10.46 -19.59 -8.73
C ASP A 5 9.73 -18.87 -7.59
N SER A 6 9.23 -17.65 -7.81
CA SER A 6 8.52 -16.89 -6.77
C SER A 6 7.06 -17.31 -6.57
N ARG A 7 6.43 -17.98 -7.56
CA ARG A 7 5.01 -18.35 -7.51
C ARG A 7 4.65 -19.30 -6.35
N PRO A 8 5.44 -20.33 -6.05
CA PRO A 8 5.19 -21.18 -4.88
C PRO A 8 5.11 -20.38 -3.58
N PHE A 9 6.00 -19.40 -3.36
CA PHE A 9 6.00 -18.56 -2.16
C PHE A 9 4.71 -17.73 -2.02
N GLN A 10 4.16 -17.24 -3.13
CA GLN A 10 2.89 -16.50 -3.14
C GLN A 10 1.66 -17.36 -2.78
N ILE A 11 1.78 -18.68 -2.84
CA ILE A 11 0.68 -19.61 -2.55
C ILE A 11 0.85 -20.21 -1.15
N PHE A 12 2.07 -20.61 -0.78
CA PHE A 12 2.32 -21.35 0.45
C PHE A 12 2.59 -20.49 1.69
N GLU A 13 3.16 -19.28 1.54
CA GLU A 13 3.39 -18.36 2.68
C GLU A 13 2.24 -17.37 2.89
N GLY A 14 1.16 -17.54 2.13
CA GLY A 14 0.03 -16.63 2.05
C GLY A 14 0.04 -15.81 0.78
N SER A 15 -1.15 -15.45 0.29
CA SER A 15 -1.25 -14.53 -0.84
C SER A 15 -0.60 -13.19 -0.45
N ASN A 16 0.01 -12.52 -1.42
CA ASN A 16 0.56 -11.18 -1.19
C ASN A 16 -0.47 -10.25 -0.55
N GLU A 17 -1.77 -10.41 -0.87
CA GLU A 17 -2.85 -9.65 -0.26
C GLU A 17 -3.01 -9.91 1.23
N MET A 18 -2.90 -11.17 1.66
CA MET A 18 -2.95 -11.54 3.08
C MET A 18 -1.80 -10.87 3.84
N LEU A 19 -0.58 -10.91 3.29
CA LEU A 19 0.58 -10.28 3.90
C LEU A 19 0.43 -8.75 3.99
N TYR A 20 -0.08 -8.10 2.94
CA TYR A 20 -0.34 -6.65 2.99
C TYR A 20 -1.39 -6.30 4.05
N SER A 21 -2.50 -7.04 4.13
CA SER A 21 -3.49 -6.80 5.18
C SER A 21 -2.88 -6.97 6.59
N GLN A 22 -2.05 -7.99 6.80
CA GLN A 22 -1.36 -8.19 8.09
C GLN A 22 -0.41 -7.04 8.43
N VAL A 23 0.33 -6.50 7.45
CA VAL A 23 1.17 -5.31 7.63
C VAL A 23 0.32 -4.12 8.08
N ALA A 24 -0.80 -3.85 7.40
CA ALA A 24 -1.69 -2.75 7.76
C ALA A 24 -2.30 -2.94 9.17
N GLU A 25 -2.73 -4.15 9.51
CA GLU A 25 -3.27 -4.45 10.83
C GLU A 25 -2.23 -4.31 11.95
N ALA A 26 -1.01 -4.79 11.73
CA ALA A 26 0.08 -4.68 12.69
C ALA A 26 0.40 -3.21 12.98
N ILE A 27 0.52 -2.40 11.93
CA ILE A 27 0.79 -0.96 12.04
C ILE A 27 -0.40 -0.25 12.69
N GLY A 28 -1.64 -0.55 12.29
CA GLY A 28 -2.83 0.00 12.94
C GLY A 28 -2.91 -0.32 14.44
N LYS A 29 -2.52 -1.53 14.85
CA LYS A 29 -2.41 -1.92 16.27
C LYS A 29 -1.35 -1.09 17.00
N LEU A 30 -0.18 -0.90 16.40
CA LEU A 30 0.89 -0.08 16.98
C LEU A 30 0.48 1.39 17.10
N MET A 31 -0.13 1.95 16.07
CA MET A 31 -0.67 3.32 16.06
C MET A 31 -1.68 3.56 17.18
N ARG A 32 -2.60 2.60 17.40
CA ARG A 32 -3.55 2.65 18.53
C ARG A 32 -2.83 2.60 19.88
N LYS A 33 -1.79 1.78 20.02
CA LYS A 33 -0.98 1.69 21.25
C LYS A 33 -0.24 3.01 21.53
N THR A 34 0.25 3.69 20.50
CA THR A 34 0.94 4.99 20.62
C THR A 34 -0.02 6.18 20.62
N LYS A 35 -1.32 5.97 20.45
CA LYS A 35 -2.36 7.01 20.33
C LYS A 35 -2.08 8.02 19.20
N GLU A 36 -1.49 7.56 18.10
CA GLU A 36 -1.20 8.38 16.92
C GLU A 36 -2.20 8.00 15.82
N SER A 37 -3.05 8.93 15.38
CA SER A 37 -4.03 8.68 14.31
C SER A 37 -3.43 8.91 12.92
N ASN A 38 -2.52 9.88 12.80
CA ASN A 38 -1.97 10.29 11.53
C ASN A 38 -0.86 9.33 11.07
N LEU A 39 -0.98 8.81 9.85
CA LEU A 39 -0.06 7.81 9.31
C LEU A 39 1.37 8.37 9.18
N LEU A 40 1.53 9.56 8.60
CA LEU A 40 2.84 10.18 8.45
C LEU A 40 3.52 10.43 9.81
N SER A 41 2.79 10.99 10.76
CA SER A 41 3.29 11.25 12.11
C SER A 41 3.77 9.98 12.80
N PHE A 42 3.07 8.86 12.62
CA PHE A 42 3.50 7.56 13.13
C PHE A 42 4.76 7.06 12.40
N LEU A 43 4.74 7.03 11.07
CA LEU A 43 5.83 6.44 10.26
C LEU A 43 7.15 7.20 10.42
N LYS A 44 7.11 8.52 10.69
CA LYS A 44 8.31 9.32 11.03
C LYS A 44 8.97 8.90 12.34
N LYS A 45 8.25 8.25 13.24
CA LYS A 45 8.74 7.78 14.55
C LYS A 45 8.98 6.26 14.58
N TYR A 46 8.57 5.55 13.54
CA TYR A 46 8.69 4.10 13.46
C TYR A 46 10.03 3.73 12.83
N SER A 47 10.84 2.95 13.53
CA SER A 47 12.24 2.68 13.16
C SER A 47 12.41 2.12 11.75
N SER A 48 11.48 1.31 11.25
CA SER A 48 11.56 0.73 9.90
C SER A 48 11.16 1.71 8.78
N THR A 49 10.76 2.94 9.10
CA THR A 49 10.31 3.93 8.12
C THR A 49 10.76 5.37 8.42
N GLU A 50 11.51 5.59 9.50
CA GLU A 50 11.81 6.94 10.01
C GLU A 50 12.58 7.82 9.01
N PHE A 51 13.45 7.24 8.18
CA PHE A 51 14.21 7.96 7.16
C PHE A 51 13.45 8.04 5.83
N ALA A 52 12.65 7.03 5.50
CA ALA A 52 11.88 6.96 4.26
C ALA A 52 10.61 7.83 4.29
N ALA A 53 9.87 7.84 5.39
CA ALA A 53 8.58 8.52 5.50
C ALA A 53 8.62 10.02 5.16
N PRO A 54 9.65 10.80 5.57
CA PRO A 54 9.79 12.20 5.20
C PRO A 54 9.71 12.48 3.69
N PHE A 55 10.27 11.61 2.84
CA PHE A 55 10.29 11.77 1.39
C PHE A 55 8.89 11.72 0.74
N PHE A 56 7.90 11.16 1.44
CA PHE A 56 6.53 10.99 0.96
C PHE A 56 5.52 11.79 1.78
N SER A 57 5.97 12.82 2.52
CA SER A 57 5.14 13.60 3.44
C SER A 57 3.90 14.21 2.78
N SER A 58 4.00 14.63 1.52
CA SER A 58 2.87 15.21 0.77
C SER A 58 1.74 14.21 0.47
N ILE A 59 2.01 12.90 0.55
CA ILE A 59 1.08 11.83 0.15
C ILE A 59 0.57 11.05 1.37
N LEU A 60 1.43 10.86 2.38
CA LEU A 60 1.14 10.04 3.56
C LEU A 60 0.46 10.80 4.70
N ASN A 61 0.27 12.11 4.57
CA ASN A 61 -0.32 12.93 5.62
C ASN A 61 -1.86 12.81 5.66
N PHE A 62 -2.34 11.67 6.15
CA PHE A 62 -3.76 11.40 6.37
C PHE A 62 -3.96 10.53 7.62
N ASP A 63 -5.16 10.55 8.19
CA ASP A 63 -5.50 9.71 9.34
C ASP A 63 -5.76 8.26 8.93
N PHE A 64 -5.21 7.33 9.70
CA PHE A 64 -5.42 5.90 9.49
C PHE A 64 -6.88 5.53 9.82
N PRO A 65 -7.61 4.82 8.94
CA PRO A 65 -9.00 4.49 9.19
C PRO A 65 -9.19 3.67 10.47
N LEU A 66 -10.23 3.98 11.24
CA LEU A 66 -10.53 3.25 12.50
C LEU A 66 -11.00 1.82 12.23
N GLN A 67 -11.83 1.64 11.19
CA GLN A 67 -12.42 0.36 10.78
C GLN A 67 -12.32 0.18 9.25
N PRO A 68 -11.10 0.01 8.71
CA PRO A 68 -10.91 -0.13 7.27
C PRO A 68 -11.56 -1.42 6.76
N LYS A 69 -12.16 -1.36 5.57
CA LYS A 69 -12.63 -2.56 4.85
C LYS A 69 -11.42 -3.42 4.45
N GLN A 70 -11.61 -4.71 4.20
CA GLN A 70 -10.52 -5.62 3.81
C GLN A 70 -9.71 -5.10 2.62
N ARG A 71 -10.37 -4.55 1.60
CA ARG A 71 -9.71 -3.95 0.43
C ARG A 71 -8.82 -2.76 0.80
N GLU A 72 -9.27 -1.93 1.73
CA GLU A 72 -8.50 -0.79 2.22
C GLU A 72 -7.29 -1.26 3.03
N LEU A 73 -7.43 -2.31 3.85
CA LEU A 73 -6.30 -2.93 4.55
C LEU A 73 -5.22 -3.41 3.57
N VAL A 74 -5.61 -4.10 2.49
CA VAL A 74 -4.66 -4.53 1.45
C VAL A 74 -3.93 -3.32 0.84
N THR A 75 -4.66 -2.26 0.48
CA THR A 75 -4.07 -1.06 -0.13
C THR A 75 -3.19 -0.28 0.84
N LEU A 76 -3.60 -0.10 2.09
CA LEU A 76 -2.79 0.51 3.16
C LEU A 76 -1.51 -0.29 3.40
N GLY A 77 -1.61 -1.62 3.42
CA GLY A 77 -0.47 -2.52 3.56
C GLY A 77 0.53 -2.36 2.42
N LYS A 78 0.03 -2.27 1.18
CA LYS A 78 0.84 -2.00 -0.01
C LYS A 78 1.57 -0.65 0.06
N VAL A 79 0.93 0.39 0.61
CA VAL A 79 1.55 1.70 0.82
C VAL A 79 2.65 1.60 1.87
N ILE A 80 2.37 1.02 3.04
CA ILE A 80 3.35 0.94 4.14
C ILE A 80 4.55 0.06 3.74
N ALA A 81 4.31 -1.08 3.09
CA ALA A 81 5.36 -1.95 2.61
C ALA A 81 6.31 -1.24 1.63
N ARG A 82 5.80 -0.35 0.77
CA ARG A 82 6.65 0.46 -0.14
C ARG A 82 7.54 1.43 0.61
N VAL A 83 7.03 2.06 1.66
CA VAL A 83 7.82 2.96 2.52
C VAL A 83 8.92 2.17 3.25
N ILE A 84 8.60 0.99 3.79
CA ILE A 84 9.59 0.09 4.42
C ILE A 84 10.65 -0.36 3.40
N CYS A 85 10.25 -0.78 2.20
CA CYS A 85 11.22 -1.16 1.17
C CYS A 85 12.14 0.00 0.80
N PHE A 86 11.62 1.23 0.72
CA PHE A 86 12.44 2.40 0.43
C PHE A 86 13.40 2.75 1.59
N GLN A 87 13.03 2.48 2.84
CA GLN A 87 13.95 2.56 3.98
C GLN A 87 15.19 1.66 3.75
N TYR A 88 14.99 0.41 3.33
CA TYR A 88 16.11 -0.49 3.02
C TYR A 88 16.99 0.03 1.87
N VAL A 89 16.39 0.67 0.87
CA VAL A 89 17.14 1.31 -0.21
C VAL A 89 18.01 2.46 0.33
N LEU A 90 17.48 3.28 1.25
CA LEU A 90 18.26 4.33 1.91
C LEU A 90 19.40 3.77 2.76
N GLU A 91 19.17 2.67 3.48
CA GLU A 91 20.23 1.99 4.25
C GLU A 91 21.37 1.49 3.36
N ILE A 92 21.03 0.89 2.21
CA ILE A 92 22.01 0.43 1.21
C ILE A 92 22.71 1.62 0.54
N ASN A 93 22.00 2.72 0.28
CA ASN A 93 22.60 3.97 -0.21
C ASN A 93 23.60 4.56 0.79
N ASN A 94 23.26 4.60 2.08
CA ASN A 94 24.17 5.01 3.14
C ASN A 94 25.42 4.11 3.24
N ALA A 95 25.33 2.84 2.82
CA ALA A 95 26.46 1.93 2.72
C ALA A 95 27.31 2.10 1.45
N GLY A 96 26.95 3.03 0.55
CA GLY A 96 27.71 3.38 -0.66
C GLY A 96 27.04 3.04 -1.98
N PHE A 97 25.76 2.62 -1.99
CA PHE A 97 25.02 2.43 -3.24
C PHE A 97 24.71 3.76 -3.95
N ASN A 98 24.49 3.70 -5.26
CA ASN A 98 24.46 4.88 -6.13
C ASN A 98 23.27 5.83 -5.88
N ASP A 99 23.57 7.11 -5.62
CA ASP A 99 22.56 8.15 -5.34
C ASP A 99 21.53 8.35 -6.46
N LYS A 100 21.95 8.29 -7.72
CA LYS A 100 21.03 8.48 -8.85
C LYS A 100 20.04 7.32 -8.96
N MET A 101 20.50 6.09 -8.71
CA MET A 101 19.62 4.92 -8.69
C MET A 101 18.68 4.94 -7.48
N THR A 102 19.14 5.41 -6.32
CA THR A 102 18.31 5.65 -5.14
C THR A 102 17.21 6.67 -5.46
N GLU A 103 17.55 7.78 -6.09
CA GLU A 103 16.59 8.81 -6.47
C GLU A 103 15.56 8.33 -7.52
N ILE A 104 16.00 7.59 -8.54
CA ILE A 104 15.09 6.94 -9.52
C ILE A 104 14.12 6.01 -8.78
N THR A 105 14.63 5.21 -7.84
CA THR A 105 13.80 4.32 -7.02
C THR A 105 12.77 5.11 -6.21
N ARG A 106 13.18 6.21 -5.58
CA ARG A 106 12.28 7.10 -4.83
C ARG A 106 11.14 7.63 -5.71
N GLN A 107 11.45 8.03 -6.94
CA GLN A 107 10.44 8.55 -7.90
C GLN A 107 9.42 7.48 -8.28
N HIS A 108 9.86 6.25 -8.58
CA HIS A 108 8.95 5.13 -8.85
C HIS A 108 8.09 4.77 -7.63
N VAL A 109 8.68 4.69 -6.44
CA VAL A 109 7.93 4.45 -5.19
C VAL A 109 6.92 5.56 -4.94
N SER A 110 7.27 6.81 -5.20
CA SER A 110 6.35 7.95 -5.05
C SER A 110 5.14 7.81 -5.99
N MET A 111 5.36 7.45 -7.25
CA MET A 111 4.28 7.25 -8.23
C MET A 111 3.34 6.12 -7.80
N ASP A 112 3.90 5.01 -7.33
CA ASP A 112 3.16 3.88 -6.78
C ASP A 112 2.30 4.27 -5.57
N ILE A 113 2.87 5.02 -4.62
CA ILE A 113 2.13 5.48 -3.42
C ILE A 113 1.01 6.43 -3.84
N TYR A 114 1.24 7.35 -4.78
CA TYR A 114 0.18 8.23 -5.30
C TYR A 114 -0.99 7.43 -5.88
N MET A 115 -0.72 6.40 -6.69
CA MET A 115 -1.76 5.56 -7.28
C MET A 115 -2.57 4.85 -6.18
N LEU A 116 -1.90 4.26 -5.18
CA LEU A 116 -2.55 3.52 -4.10
C LEU A 116 -3.37 4.43 -3.18
N VAL A 117 -2.85 5.61 -2.82
CA VAL A 117 -3.58 6.59 -2.02
C VAL A 117 -4.77 7.16 -2.79
N GLY A 118 -4.62 7.38 -4.11
CA GLY A 118 -5.74 7.75 -4.97
C GLY A 118 -6.86 6.70 -5.01
N GLN A 119 -6.52 5.40 -4.95
CA GLN A 119 -7.51 4.33 -4.84
C GLN A 119 -8.25 4.36 -3.50
N LEU A 120 -7.56 4.71 -2.40
CA LEU A 120 -8.18 4.89 -1.09
C LEU A 120 -9.13 6.10 -1.07
N SER A 121 -8.73 7.23 -1.66
CA SER A 121 -9.53 8.46 -1.64
C SER A 121 -10.77 8.39 -2.54
N ASN A 122 -10.70 7.65 -3.66
CA ASN A 122 -11.81 7.59 -4.63
C ASN A 122 -13.00 6.72 -4.21
N ASN A 123 -13.00 6.09 -3.03
CA ASN A 123 -14.13 5.39 -2.41
C ASN A 123 -15.08 4.72 -3.41
N ASN A 124 -14.56 3.77 -4.21
CA ASN A 124 -15.40 3.00 -5.13
C ASN A 124 -16.38 2.13 -4.33
N ASN A 125 -17.61 2.63 -4.21
CA ASN A 125 -18.73 2.01 -3.51
C ASN A 125 -19.59 1.13 -4.44
N ALA A 126 -19.09 0.79 -5.64
CA ALA A 126 -19.76 -0.19 -6.47
C ALA A 126 -19.85 -1.52 -5.71
N GLU A 127 -21.08 -1.90 -5.37
CA GLU A 127 -21.40 -3.21 -4.83
C GLU A 127 -21.78 -4.14 -5.97
N PRO A 128 -21.34 -5.41 -5.96
CA PRO A 128 -21.78 -6.38 -6.95
C PRO A 128 -23.30 -6.47 -6.95
N LEU A 129 -23.93 -6.16 -8.09
CA LEU A 129 -25.36 -6.37 -8.26
C LEU A 129 -25.61 -7.87 -8.32
N MET A 130 -26.44 -8.39 -7.43
CA MET A 130 -26.86 -9.79 -7.41
C MET A 130 -28.22 -9.92 -8.08
N ASN A 131 -28.48 -11.04 -8.78
CA ASN A 131 -29.74 -11.33 -9.47
C ASN A 131 -30.10 -10.27 -10.55
N TYR A 132 -29.13 -9.90 -11.38
CA TYR A 132 -29.28 -8.83 -12.37
C TYR A 132 -29.98 -9.25 -13.67
N ASP A 133 -30.71 -10.35 -13.74
CA ASP A 133 -31.13 -10.99 -15.01
C ASP A 133 -31.93 -10.08 -15.98
N GLU A 134 -32.50 -8.98 -15.49
CA GLU A 134 -33.20 -7.98 -16.29
C GLU A 134 -32.27 -6.91 -16.88
N ASN A 135 -32.41 -6.63 -18.19
CA ASN A 135 -31.77 -5.52 -18.90
C ASN A 135 -30.22 -5.50 -18.94
N THR A 136 -29.57 -6.67 -18.88
CA THR A 136 -28.09 -6.74 -18.83
C THR A 136 -27.41 -7.14 -20.12
N ASP A 137 -28.18 -7.55 -21.12
CA ASP A 137 -27.67 -7.83 -22.46
C ASP A 137 -27.61 -6.54 -23.28
N TRP A 138 -26.39 -6.00 -23.47
CA TRP A 138 -26.16 -4.79 -24.25
C TRP A 138 -26.66 -4.90 -25.70
N MET A 139 -26.71 -6.11 -26.27
CA MET A 139 -27.19 -6.32 -27.65
C MET A 139 -28.67 -6.02 -27.81
N LYS A 140 -29.46 -6.05 -26.73
CA LYS A 140 -30.88 -5.66 -26.75
C LYS A 140 -31.08 -4.14 -26.90
N PHE A 141 -30.01 -3.34 -26.82
CA PHE A 141 -30.06 -1.87 -26.82
C PHE A 141 -29.27 -1.22 -27.98
N THR A 142 -28.68 -2.01 -28.86
CA THR A 142 -27.99 -1.53 -30.05
C THR A 142 -28.82 -1.86 -31.29
N SER A 143 -29.41 -0.84 -31.92
CA SER A 143 -30.18 -0.93 -33.17
C SER A 143 -29.32 -1.26 -34.38
#